data_AF-A0A094CWM9-F1
#
_entry.id   AF-A0A094CWM9-F1
#
_cell.length_a   1.000
_cell.length_b   1.000
_cell.length_c   1.000
_cell.angle_alpha   90.00
_cell.angle_beta   90.00
_cell.angle_gamma   90.00
#
_symmetry.space_group_name_H-M   'P 1'
#
loop_
_entity.id
_entity.type
_entity.pdbx_description
1 polymer ?
#
loop_
_entity_poly.entity_id
_entity_poly.type
_entity_poly.pdbx_seq_one_letter_code
_entity_poly.pdbx_strand_id
1 'polypeptide(L)'
;MGRSLRLTLDEIANMAHLIRRPVLGSALQTPFFQSRAFSHALPRSAFNNREQAQQPRTPSERSIRIAAKEMSQMTSDFGLLPDTIVAPSSANRPSLFTSPNALAKLQWVRLKRKASDLLVMAIYRISNRKHGLKIHFRKTAPTAVALHQQMYTAFAAGNIELLKKITCEGLYDSFASRIHSRPRGERWEWEVTKYTSKPRVMSNRAATLPVDDAGVRQAVVRICSRQRLSRYKADGSLVAGTGEERDVMEYVVIQRMLWEGKENDWMVWGTTEETTLEAIEEAERKALE
;
A
#
# COMPACT_ATOMS: atom_id res chain seq x y z
N MET A 1 21.68 -25.33 29.61
CA MET A 1 20.62 -25.84 28.70
C MET A 1 19.33 -25.13 29.01
N GLY A 2 18.80 -24.27 28.14
CA GLY A 2 17.53 -23.58 28.44
C GLY A 2 17.31 -22.18 27.85
N ARG A 3 17.86 -21.85 26.67
CA ARG A 3 17.58 -20.56 26.00
C ARG A 3 17.17 -20.64 24.52
N SER A 4 17.11 -21.84 23.93
CA SER A 4 16.87 -21.99 22.47
C SER A 4 15.41 -22.24 22.05
N LEU A 5 14.47 -22.35 23.01
CA LEU A 5 13.09 -22.78 22.72
C LEU A 5 12.03 -21.65 22.74
N ARG A 6 12.42 -20.41 23.05
CA ARG A 6 11.50 -19.27 23.07
C ARG A 6 11.50 -18.42 21.78
N LEU A 7 12.44 -18.66 20.87
CA LEU A 7 12.56 -17.89 19.61
C LEU A 7 11.64 -18.39 18.49
N THR A 8 11.10 -19.60 18.57
CA THR A 8 10.36 -20.25 17.47
C THR A 8 8.87 -19.94 17.44
N LEU A 9 8.27 -19.58 18.58
CA LEU A 9 6.83 -19.26 18.68
C LEU A 9 6.52 -17.84 18.20
N ASP A 10 7.42 -16.89 18.47
CA ASP A 10 7.28 -15.50 18.07
C ASP A 10 7.59 -15.28 16.58
N GLU A 11 8.42 -16.10 15.92
CA GLU A 11 8.81 -15.83 14.52
C GLU A 11 7.69 -16.05 13.49
N ILE A 12 6.77 -16.99 13.71
CA ILE A 12 5.63 -17.22 12.80
C ILE A 12 4.51 -16.22 13.07
N ALA A 13 4.32 -15.80 14.33
CA ALA A 13 3.46 -14.65 14.66
C ALA A 13 4.09 -13.33 14.15
N ASN A 14 5.42 -13.20 14.18
CA ASN A 14 6.20 -12.06 13.67
C ASN A 14 6.33 -12.02 12.15
N MET A 15 5.95 -13.06 11.42
CA MET A 15 5.78 -12.96 9.96
C MET A 15 4.70 -11.93 9.61
N ALA A 16 3.67 -11.78 10.47
CA ALA A 16 2.62 -10.77 10.37
C ALA A 16 2.87 -9.54 11.28
N HIS A 17 3.48 -9.72 12.46
CA HIS A 17 3.61 -8.63 13.46
C HIS A 17 4.84 -7.71 13.33
N LEU A 18 5.81 -8.01 12.48
CA LEU A 18 6.98 -7.13 12.23
C LEU A 18 6.96 -6.44 10.86
N ILE A 19 5.83 -6.45 10.16
CA ILE A 19 5.59 -5.61 8.97
C ILE A 19 4.97 -4.28 9.46
N ARG A 20 5.65 -3.59 10.38
CA ARG A 20 5.22 -2.28 10.89
C ARG A 20 6.15 -1.21 10.35
N ARG A 21 5.66 -0.44 9.38
CA ARG A 21 6.33 0.75 8.88
C ARG A 21 5.57 2.00 9.33
N PRO A 22 6.25 3.02 9.87
CA PRO A 22 5.61 4.28 10.23
C PRO A 22 5.10 5.00 8.97
N VAL A 23 3.89 5.56 9.08
CA VAL A 23 3.23 6.35 8.03
C VAL A 23 3.84 7.76 8.05
N LEU A 24 4.60 8.10 7.01
CA LEU A 24 5.02 9.49 6.76
C LEU A 24 3.96 10.17 5.88
N GLY A 25 3.16 11.04 6.51
CA GLY A 25 2.15 11.84 5.82
C GLY A 25 2.80 12.95 5.00
N SER A 26 2.45 13.02 3.71
CA SER A 26 2.80 14.14 2.84
C SER A 26 1.54 14.99 2.62
N ALA A 27 1.58 16.23 3.11
CA ALA A 27 0.54 17.23 2.89
C ALA A 27 0.70 17.84 1.48
N LEU A 28 -0.35 17.77 0.66
CA LEU A 28 -0.43 18.50 -0.60
C LEU A 28 -1.38 19.67 -0.43
N GLN A 29 -0.81 20.88 -0.39
CA GLN A 29 -1.54 22.14 -0.43
C GLN A 29 -1.95 22.47 -1.87
N THR A 30 -3.20 22.85 -2.08
CA THR A 30 -3.71 23.46 -3.31
C THR A 30 -3.68 24.98 -3.20
N PRO A 31 -3.43 25.72 -4.31
CA PRO A 31 -3.94 27.08 -4.41
C PRO A 31 -4.96 27.27 -5.53
N PHE A 32 -5.71 28.34 -5.33
CA PHE A 32 -6.96 28.76 -5.95
C PHE A 32 -6.78 29.50 -7.30
N PHE A 33 -7.92 29.63 -7.98
CA PHE A 33 -8.24 30.40 -9.19
C PHE A 33 -7.59 31.78 -9.34
N GLN A 34 -7.20 32.14 -10.57
CA GLN A 34 -7.24 33.53 -11.05
C GLN A 34 -7.69 33.65 -12.53
N SER A 35 -8.50 34.67 -12.76
CA SER A 35 -9.24 35.00 -13.99
C SER A 35 -8.38 35.61 -15.10
N ARG A 36 -8.71 35.30 -16.35
CA ARG A 36 -8.22 36.00 -17.54
C ARG A 36 -8.80 37.42 -17.63
N ALA A 37 -7.95 38.39 -17.91
CA ALA A 37 -8.34 39.64 -18.56
C ALA A 37 -7.42 39.87 -19.78
N PHE A 38 -8.05 40.10 -20.93
CA PHE A 38 -7.42 40.63 -22.14
C PHE A 38 -7.14 42.13 -21.94
N SER A 39 -6.04 42.65 -22.45
CA SER A 39 -6.06 43.60 -23.59
C SER A 39 -4.75 44.38 -23.84
N HIS A 40 -4.58 44.69 -25.13
CA HIS A 40 -3.80 45.74 -25.81
C HIS A 40 -2.27 45.84 -25.68
N ALA A 41 -1.62 45.60 -26.82
CA ALA A 41 -0.27 46.06 -27.14
C ALA A 41 -0.27 47.53 -27.61
N LEU A 42 0.84 48.24 -27.42
CA LEU A 42 1.48 49.26 -28.30
C LEU A 42 2.84 49.71 -27.65
N PRO A 43 3.74 50.43 -28.36
CA PRO A 43 5.14 50.00 -28.56
C PRO A 43 6.21 50.70 -27.70
N ARG A 44 7.44 50.14 -27.81
CA ARG A 44 8.74 50.56 -27.25
C ARG A 44 8.99 52.09 -27.25
N SER A 45 9.37 52.61 -26.08
CA SER A 45 10.22 53.80 -25.94
C SER A 45 11.51 53.44 -25.19
N ALA A 46 12.60 54.10 -25.57
CA ALA A 46 13.96 53.82 -25.14
C ALA A 46 14.29 54.34 -23.73
N PHE A 47 15.13 53.55 -23.04
CA PHE A 47 16.05 53.85 -21.94
C PHE A 47 15.77 55.02 -21.00
N ASN A 48 15.47 54.68 -19.74
CA ASN A 48 16.00 55.41 -18.59
C ASN A 48 16.61 54.40 -17.61
N ASN A 49 17.87 54.64 -17.26
CA ASN A 49 18.64 53.84 -16.30
C ASN A 49 18.04 54.10 -14.90
N ARG A 50 17.05 53.29 -14.52
CA ARG A 50 16.51 53.22 -13.16
C ARG A 50 16.99 51.91 -12.56
N GLU A 51 17.59 52.00 -11.39
CA GLU A 51 17.96 50.89 -10.52
C GLU A 51 16.88 49.81 -10.57
N GLN A 52 17.18 48.71 -11.27
CA GLN A 52 16.31 47.56 -11.27
C GLN A 52 16.33 47.00 -9.85
N ALA A 53 15.22 47.18 -9.14
CA ALA A 53 14.89 46.36 -7.99
C ALA A 53 15.08 44.90 -8.43
N GLN A 54 16.11 44.25 -7.88
CA GLN A 54 16.40 42.86 -8.18
C GLN A 54 15.14 42.06 -7.88
N GLN A 55 14.49 41.53 -8.93
CA GLN A 55 13.41 40.57 -8.72
C GLN A 55 13.98 39.44 -7.86
N PRO A 56 13.27 39.01 -6.80
CA PRO A 56 13.72 37.90 -5.99
C PRO A 56 13.95 36.72 -6.93
N ARG A 57 15.16 36.14 -6.88
CA ARG A 57 15.52 34.97 -7.68
C ARG A 57 14.50 33.86 -7.40
N THR A 58 13.53 33.69 -8.28
CA THR A 58 12.66 32.52 -8.23
C THR A 58 13.55 31.30 -8.45
N PRO A 59 13.48 30.27 -7.59
CA PRO A 59 14.29 29.09 -7.76
C PRO A 59 14.07 28.52 -9.16
N SER A 60 15.14 28.13 -9.84
CA SER A 60 15.04 27.59 -11.20
C SER A 60 14.13 26.38 -11.21
N GLU A 61 13.09 26.43 -12.04
CA GLU A 61 12.16 25.32 -12.25
C GLU A 61 12.96 24.08 -12.67
N ARG A 62 12.71 22.94 -12.00
CA ARG A 62 13.47 21.72 -12.24
C ARG A 62 13.27 21.28 -13.68
N SER A 63 14.35 20.87 -14.36
CA SER A 63 14.23 20.45 -15.76
C SER A 63 13.30 19.24 -15.88
N ILE A 64 12.38 19.30 -16.85
CA ILE A 64 11.39 18.24 -17.13
C ILE A 64 12.07 16.87 -17.33
N ARG A 65 13.28 16.84 -17.89
CA ARG A 65 14.06 15.61 -18.09
C ARG A 65 14.57 15.00 -16.79
N ILE A 66 15.01 15.83 -15.84
CA ILE A 66 15.43 15.36 -14.51
C ILE A 66 14.22 14.85 -13.74
N ALA A 67 13.10 15.59 -13.76
CA ALA A 67 11.85 15.14 -13.16
C ALA A 67 11.38 13.80 -13.76
N ALA A 68 11.34 13.65 -15.09
CA ALA A 68 10.93 12.40 -15.73
C ALA A 68 11.89 11.23 -15.42
N LYS A 69 13.20 11.46 -15.34
CA LYS A 69 14.20 10.44 -15.02
C LYS A 69 14.13 10.00 -13.55
N GLU A 70 14.02 10.95 -12.62
CA GLU A 70 13.83 10.69 -11.20
C GLU A 70 12.49 9.97 -10.93
N MET A 71 11.51 10.15 -11.81
CA MET A 71 10.21 9.50 -11.71
C MET A 71 10.10 8.13 -12.36
N SER A 72 10.84 7.88 -13.44
CA SER A 72 11.12 6.50 -13.85
C SER A 72 11.92 5.74 -12.79
N GLN A 73 12.61 6.46 -11.91
CA GLN A 73 13.28 5.95 -10.71
C GLN A 73 12.41 6.06 -9.44
N MET A 74 11.16 6.52 -9.53
CA MET A 74 10.30 6.54 -8.35
C MET A 74 10.12 5.11 -7.86
N THR A 75 10.44 4.92 -6.59
CA THR A 75 10.29 3.64 -5.92
C THR A 75 8.83 3.22 -6.03
N SER A 76 8.61 1.92 -6.14
CA SER A 76 7.26 1.34 -6.12
C SER A 76 6.58 1.49 -4.75
N ASP A 77 7.20 2.18 -3.78
CA ASP A 77 6.81 2.21 -2.38
C ASP A 77 6.30 3.60 -1.97
N PHE A 78 4.98 3.81 -2.12
CA PHE A 78 4.30 5.07 -1.80
C PHE A 78 3.67 5.07 -0.39
N GLY A 79 3.99 4.07 0.44
CA GLY A 79 3.30 3.86 1.71
C GLY A 79 1.83 3.45 1.55
N LEU A 80 1.15 3.11 2.64
CA LEU A 80 -0.30 2.89 2.60
C LEU A 80 -1.01 4.22 2.36
N LEU A 81 -1.93 4.28 1.40
CA LEU A 81 -2.68 5.49 1.09
C LEU A 81 -3.39 6.02 2.36
N PRO A 82 -3.33 7.34 2.63
CA PRO A 82 -3.87 7.92 3.86
C PRO A 82 -5.38 7.68 3.98
N ASP A 83 -5.90 7.64 5.20
CA ASP A 83 -7.29 7.34 5.53
C ASP A 83 -7.79 5.97 5.06
N THR A 84 -6.89 5.01 4.79
CA THR A 84 -7.32 3.66 4.42
C THR A 84 -7.97 2.99 5.62
N ILE A 85 -9.28 2.79 5.54
CA ILE A 85 -10.05 2.14 6.60
C ILE A 85 -10.16 0.65 6.32
N VAL A 86 -9.57 -0.14 7.21
CA VAL A 86 -9.67 -1.59 7.25
C VAL A 86 -10.67 -1.95 8.32
N ALA A 87 -11.83 -2.43 7.90
CA ALA A 87 -12.91 -2.77 8.81
C ALA A 87 -12.48 -3.80 9.86
N PRO A 88 -12.75 -3.58 11.16
CA PRO A 88 -12.39 -4.54 12.18
C PRO A 88 -13.14 -5.86 11.98
N SER A 89 -12.45 -6.95 12.30
CA SER A 89 -13.03 -8.28 12.36
C SER A 89 -14.12 -8.33 13.43
N SER A 90 -14.95 -9.38 13.39
CA SER A 90 -16.05 -9.53 14.35
C SER A 90 -15.58 -9.54 15.80
N ALA A 91 -14.35 -9.99 16.07
CA ALA A 91 -13.77 -10.00 17.40
C ALA A 91 -13.44 -8.58 17.94
N ASN A 92 -12.94 -7.70 17.07
CA ASN A 92 -12.52 -6.34 17.45
C ASN A 92 -13.60 -5.28 17.19
N ARG A 93 -14.80 -5.71 16.80
CA ARG A 93 -15.92 -4.82 16.52
C ARG A 93 -16.65 -4.50 17.84
N PRO A 94 -17.02 -3.23 18.11
CA PRO A 94 -17.85 -2.89 19.25
C PRO A 94 -19.18 -3.67 19.21
N SER A 95 -19.66 -4.08 20.37
CA SER A 95 -20.91 -4.85 20.46
C SER A 95 -22.13 -3.96 20.22
N LEU A 96 -23.13 -4.50 19.51
CA LEU A 96 -24.43 -3.85 19.27
C LEU A 96 -25.15 -3.50 20.57
N PHE A 97 -24.98 -4.33 21.60
CA PHE A 97 -25.66 -4.17 22.87
C PHE A 97 -24.91 -3.28 23.85
N THR A 98 -23.58 -3.23 23.76
CA THR A 98 -22.76 -2.46 24.70
C THR A 98 -22.52 -1.02 24.25
N SER A 99 -22.29 -0.80 22.94
CA SER A 99 -21.90 0.52 22.42
C SER A 99 -22.49 0.79 21.02
N PRO A 100 -23.83 0.95 20.91
CA PRO A 100 -24.51 1.15 19.63
C PRO A 100 -24.07 2.43 18.90
N ASN A 101 -23.79 3.52 19.62
CA ASN A 101 -23.32 4.77 19.04
C ASN A 101 -21.93 4.63 18.40
N ALA A 102 -21.03 3.89 19.05
CA ALA A 102 -19.68 3.63 18.55
C ALA A 102 -19.72 2.79 17.27
N LEU A 103 -20.63 1.81 17.21
CA LEU A 103 -20.92 1.07 15.99
C LEU A 103 -21.51 1.93 14.88
N ALA A 104 -22.49 2.76 15.20
CA ALA A 104 -23.11 3.66 14.23
C ALA A 104 -22.06 4.62 13.63
N LYS A 105 -21.19 5.20 14.49
CA LYS A 105 -20.06 6.04 14.06
C LYS A 105 -19.12 5.25 13.15
N LEU A 106 -18.70 4.04 13.51
CA LEU A 106 -17.84 3.19 12.67
C LEU A 106 -18.49 2.91 11.31
N GLN A 107 -19.77 2.54 11.28
CA GLN A 107 -20.48 2.24 10.03
C GLN A 107 -20.64 3.49 9.17
N TRP A 108 -20.92 4.64 9.79
CA TRP A 108 -21.02 5.92 9.10
C TRP A 108 -19.70 6.31 8.45
N VAL A 109 -18.60 6.27 9.22
CA VAL A 109 -17.24 6.59 8.72
C VAL A 109 -16.86 5.65 7.58
N ARG A 110 -17.13 4.35 7.71
CA ARG A 110 -16.90 3.35 6.64
C ARG A 110 -17.72 3.65 5.38
N LEU A 111 -19.00 3.99 5.54
CA LEU A 111 -19.88 4.29 4.41
C LEU A 111 -19.44 5.58 3.70
N LYS A 112 -19.17 6.64 4.47
CA LYS A 112 -18.65 7.92 3.98
C LYS A 112 -17.35 7.71 3.20
N ARG A 113 -16.41 6.94 3.75
CA ARG A 113 -15.13 6.62 3.08
C ARG A 113 -15.36 5.84 1.80
N LYS A 114 -16.20 4.80 1.83
CA LYS A 114 -16.51 3.99 0.65
C LYS A 114 -17.15 4.83 -0.46
N ALA A 115 -18.02 5.77 -0.13
CA ALA A 115 -18.60 6.70 -1.10
C ALA A 115 -17.53 7.62 -1.70
N SER A 116 -16.65 8.18 -0.88
CA SER A 116 -15.50 8.99 -1.33
C SER A 116 -14.57 8.18 -2.26
N ASP A 117 -14.23 6.95 -1.89
CA ASP A 117 -13.35 6.08 -2.68
C ASP A 117 -13.98 5.73 -4.04
N LEU A 118 -15.30 5.47 -4.08
CA LEU A 118 -16.01 5.24 -5.34
C LEU A 118 -16.02 6.49 -6.23
N LEU A 119 -16.18 7.68 -5.65
CA LEU A 119 -16.10 8.95 -6.39
C LEU A 119 -14.70 9.17 -6.96
N VAL A 120 -13.66 9.02 -6.12
CA VAL A 120 -12.25 9.15 -6.56
C VAL A 120 -11.94 8.15 -7.66
N MET A 121 -12.38 6.90 -7.53
CA MET A 121 -12.18 5.87 -8.55
C MET A 121 -12.95 6.19 -9.85
N ALA A 122 -14.13 6.80 -9.76
CA ALA A 122 -14.88 7.25 -10.92
C ALA A 122 -14.18 8.41 -11.64
N ILE A 123 -13.69 9.40 -10.91
CA ILE A 123 -12.86 10.51 -11.43
C ILE A 123 -11.61 9.94 -12.08
N TYR A 124 -10.88 9.08 -11.37
CA TYR A 124 -9.68 8.41 -11.85
C TYR A 124 -9.91 7.66 -13.16
N ARG A 125 -11.03 6.95 -13.28
CA ARG A 125 -11.44 6.30 -14.54
C ARG A 125 -11.75 7.31 -15.64
N ILE A 126 -12.46 8.40 -15.33
CA ILE A 126 -12.87 9.42 -16.31
C ILE A 126 -11.67 10.17 -16.86
N SER A 127 -10.76 10.62 -16.00
CA SER A 127 -9.53 11.33 -16.38
C SER A 127 -8.66 10.48 -17.31
N ASN A 128 -8.58 9.17 -17.05
CA ASN A 128 -7.78 8.23 -17.85
C ASN A 128 -8.57 7.54 -18.97
N ARG A 129 -9.74 8.06 -19.39
CA ARG A 129 -10.51 7.48 -20.50
C ARG A 129 -9.77 7.51 -21.82
N LYS A 130 -8.97 8.55 -22.06
CA LYS A 130 -8.16 8.69 -23.28
C LYS A 130 -7.23 7.49 -23.51
N HIS A 131 -6.80 6.86 -22.41
CA HIS A 131 -5.87 5.73 -22.41
C HIS A 131 -6.57 4.37 -22.31
N GLY A 132 -7.91 4.33 -22.34
CA GLY A 132 -8.67 3.07 -22.38
C GLY A 132 -8.67 2.29 -21.05
N LEU A 133 -8.44 2.96 -19.92
CA LEU A 133 -8.31 2.32 -18.60
C LEU A 133 -9.57 1.52 -18.19
N LYS A 134 -9.42 0.21 -18.02
CA LYS A 134 -10.50 -0.71 -17.59
C LYS A 134 -10.31 -1.17 -16.15
N ILE A 135 -11.13 -0.63 -15.25
CA ILE A 135 -11.09 -0.99 -13.84
C ILE A 135 -11.95 -2.23 -13.55
N HIS A 136 -11.29 -3.35 -13.27
CA HIS A 136 -11.96 -4.60 -12.90
C HIS A 136 -11.95 -4.86 -11.39
N PHE A 137 -13.01 -4.45 -10.68
CA PHE A 137 -13.11 -4.65 -9.22
C PHE A 137 -13.26 -6.12 -8.80
N ARG A 138 -14.00 -6.92 -9.58
CA ARG A 138 -14.24 -8.34 -9.25
C ARG A 138 -12.96 -9.19 -9.30
N LYS A 139 -11.98 -8.77 -10.12
CA LYS A 139 -10.70 -9.48 -10.26
C LYS A 139 -9.73 -9.14 -9.12
N THR A 140 -9.95 -8.07 -8.35
CA THR A 140 -9.01 -7.63 -7.31
C THR A 140 -8.79 -8.67 -6.21
N ALA A 141 -9.87 -9.25 -5.67
CA ALA A 141 -9.76 -10.27 -4.62
C ALA A 141 -9.02 -11.55 -5.09
N PRO A 142 -9.37 -12.20 -6.21
CA PRO A 142 -8.64 -13.38 -6.66
C PRO A 142 -7.19 -13.07 -7.04
N THR A 143 -6.91 -11.90 -7.63
CA THR A 143 -5.52 -11.48 -7.90
C THR A 143 -4.71 -11.33 -6.61
N ALA A 144 -5.28 -10.75 -5.56
CA ALA A 144 -4.59 -10.62 -4.27
C ALA A 144 -4.27 -11.99 -3.66
N VAL A 145 -5.17 -12.97 -3.76
CA VAL A 145 -4.93 -14.33 -3.29
C VAL A 145 -3.82 -15.01 -4.09
N ALA A 146 -3.84 -14.88 -5.42
CA ALA A 146 -2.81 -15.46 -6.26
C ALA A 146 -1.43 -14.87 -5.95
N LEU A 147 -1.35 -13.53 -5.78
CA LEU A 147 -0.10 -12.86 -5.40
C LEU A 147 0.37 -13.25 -4.00
N HIS A 148 -0.54 -13.38 -3.02
CA HIS A 148 -0.22 -13.84 -1.67
C HIS A 148 0.39 -15.24 -1.68
N GLN A 149 -0.20 -16.17 -2.43
CA GLN A 149 0.35 -17.52 -2.60
C GLN A 149 1.73 -17.49 -3.27
N GLN A 150 1.84 -16.81 -4.42
CA GLN A 150 3.11 -16.72 -5.16
C GLN A 150 4.21 -16.11 -4.30
N MET A 151 3.89 -15.08 -3.52
CA MET A 151 4.81 -14.40 -2.61
C MET A 151 5.33 -15.34 -1.53
N TYR A 152 4.46 -16.00 -0.77
CA TYR A 152 4.92 -16.87 0.32
C TYR A 152 5.58 -18.16 -0.19
N THR A 153 5.11 -18.73 -1.30
CA THR A 153 5.77 -19.88 -1.94
C THR A 153 7.16 -19.50 -2.44
N ALA A 154 7.32 -18.35 -3.13
CA ALA A 154 8.62 -17.87 -3.58
C ALA A 154 9.54 -17.52 -2.42
N PHE A 155 9.00 -16.94 -1.35
CA PHE A 155 9.74 -16.69 -0.12
C PHE A 155 10.24 -17.99 0.50
N ALA A 156 9.39 -19.01 0.67
CA ALA A 156 9.80 -20.31 1.19
C ALA A 156 10.89 -20.96 0.33
N ALA A 157 10.70 -20.96 -1.00
CA ALA A 157 11.68 -21.47 -1.97
C ALA A 157 12.99 -20.66 -2.03
N GLY A 158 13.01 -19.42 -1.53
CA GLY A 158 14.16 -18.51 -1.65
C GLY A 158 14.34 -17.93 -3.05
N ASN A 159 13.28 -17.85 -3.85
CA ASN A 159 13.34 -17.29 -5.21
C ASN A 159 13.28 -15.76 -5.18
N ILE A 160 14.46 -15.14 -5.10
CA ILE A 160 14.65 -13.69 -5.01
C ILE A 160 14.18 -12.97 -6.28
N GLU A 161 14.39 -13.56 -7.46
CA GLU A 161 14.03 -12.95 -8.74
C GLU A 161 12.52 -12.79 -8.90
N LEU A 162 11.76 -13.83 -8.55
CA LEU A 162 10.31 -13.80 -8.57
C LEU A 162 9.79 -12.76 -7.57
N LEU A 163 10.32 -12.78 -6.33
CA LEU A 163 9.93 -11.81 -5.29
C LEU A 163 10.12 -10.36 -5.78
N LYS A 164 11.27 -10.04 -6.37
CA LYS A 164 11.54 -8.69 -6.91
C LYS A 164 10.48 -8.22 -7.91
N LYS A 165 9.91 -9.14 -8.70
CA LYS A 165 8.87 -8.82 -9.68
C LYS A 165 7.49 -8.64 -9.06
N ILE A 166 7.14 -9.44 -8.05
CA ILE A 166 5.76 -9.47 -7.51
C ILE A 166 5.58 -8.62 -6.25
N THR A 167 6.65 -8.18 -5.58
CA THR A 167 6.58 -7.37 -4.36
C THR A 167 7.16 -5.98 -4.59
N CYS A 168 6.60 -4.96 -3.94
CA CYS A 168 7.20 -3.64 -3.89
C CYS A 168 8.58 -3.69 -3.21
N GLU A 169 9.44 -2.74 -3.55
CA GLU A 169 10.85 -2.69 -3.15
C GLU A 169 11.05 -2.86 -1.63
N GLY A 170 10.26 -2.15 -0.83
CA GLY A 170 10.36 -2.23 0.62
C GLY A 170 10.06 -3.63 1.20
N LEU A 171 9.12 -4.37 0.62
CA LEU A 171 8.81 -5.73 1.05
C LEU A 171 9.86 -6.72 0.54
N TYR A 172 10.32 -6.52 -0.70
CA TYR A 172 11.40 -7.28 -1.29
C TYR A 172 12.66 -7.22 -0.41
N ASP A 173 13.11 -6.05 0.02
CA ASP A 173 14.32 -5.90 0.83
C ASP A 173 14.23 -6.66 2.15
N SER A 174 13.04 -6.67 2.77
CA SER A 174 12.78 -7.42 4.00
C SER A 174 12.89 -8.92 3.76
N PHE A 175 12.28 -9.42 2.68
CA PHE A 175 12.36 -10.83 2.33
C PHE A 175 13.75 -11.26 1.90
N ALA A 176 14.43 -10.46 1.08
CA ALA A 176 15.80 -10.70 0.68
C ALA A 176 16.69 -10.79 1.92
N SER A 177 16.63 -9.83 2.85
CA SER A 177 17.41 -9.87 4.09
C SER A 177 17.16 -11.15 4.89
N ARG A 178 15.89 -11.55 5.04
CA ARG A 178 15.50 -12.78 5.75
C ARG A 178 15.94 -14.06 5.05
N ILE A 179 15.98 -14.07 3.72
CA ILE A 179 16.48 -15.20 2.93
C ILE A 179 18.00 -15.34 3.11
N HIS A 180 18.73 -14.22 3.07
CA HIS A 180 20.19 -14.21 3.27
C HIS A 180 20.58 -14.63 4.69
N SER A 181 19.75 -14.34 5.70
CA SER A 181 19.99 -14.73 7.08
C SER A 181 19.61 -16.19 7.40
N ARG A 182 19.12 -16.98 6.43
CA ARG A 182 18.74 -18.37 6.69
C ARG A 182 19.97 -19.24 6.97
N PRO A 183 19.88 -20.22 7.90
CA PRO A 183 20.92 -21.22 8.06
C PRO A 183 21.14 -21.99 6.75
N ARG A 184 22.42 -22.22 6.41
CA ARG A 184 22.79 -22.94 5.18
C ARG A 184 22.26 -24.37 5.25
N GLY A 185 21.70 -24.85 4.15
CA GLY A 185 21.17 -26.20 4.03
C GLY A 185 19.78 -26.40 4.63
N GLU A 186 19.13 -25.36 5.18
CA GLU A 186 17.71 -25.45 5.53
C GLU A 186 16.83 -25.18 4.30
N ARG A 187 15.81 -26.02 4.09
CA ARG A 187 14.73 -25.77 3.13
C ARG A 187 13.46 -25.38 3.86
N TRP A 188 12.74 -24.40 3.31
CA TRP A 188 11.50 -23.89 3.88
C TRP A 188 10.38 -24.20 2.89
N GLU A 189 9.23 -24.61 3.41
CA GLU A 189 8.06 -24.95 2.61
C GLU A 189 6.83 -24.31 3.25
N TRP A 190 6.11 -23.52 2.46
CA TRP A 190 4.89 -22.84 2.90
C TRP A 190 3.72 -23.33 2.06
N GLU A 191 2.63 -23.67 2.74
CA GLU A 191 1.42 -24.20 2.12
C GLU A 191 0.17 -23.63 2.78
N VAL A 192 -0.88 -23.49 1.95
CA VAL A 192 -2.22 -23.17 2.42
C VAL A 192 -3.06 -24.44 2.40
N THR A 193 -3.42 -24.96 3.58
CA THR A 193 -4.30 -26.12 3.69
C THR A 193 -5.71 -25.79 3.22
N LYS A 194 -6.29 -24.69 3.72
CA LYS A 194 -7.67 -24.29 3.37
C LYS A 194 -7.90 -22.80 3.55
N TYR A 195 -8.86 -22.26 2.80
CA TYR A 195 -9.39 -20.91 3.03
C TYR A 195 -10.62 -20.98 3.94
N THR A 196 -10.50 -20.45 5.16
CA THR A 196 -11.56 -20.47 6.17
C THR A 196 -12.71 -19.53 5.80
N SER A 197 -12.43 -18.45 5.07
CA SER A 197 -13.49 -17.57 4.55
C SER A 197 -13.17 -17.04 3.16
N LYS A 198 -14.21 -16.66 2.41
CA LYS A 198 -14.05 -16.04 1.09
C LYS A 198 -13.26 -14.73 1.22
N PRO A 199 -12.20 -14.51 0.42
CA PRO A 199 -11.44 -13.27 0.41
C PRO A 199 -12.35 -12.06 0.18
N ARG A 200 -12.12 -10.98 0.93
CA ARG A 200 -12.94 -9.76 0.84
C ARG A 200 -12.08 -8.53 0.62
N VAL A 201 -12.43 -7.73 -0.38
CA VAL A 201 -11.83 -6.40 -0.58
C VAL A 201 -12.36 -5.49 0.53
N MET A 202 -11.47 -5.04 1.41
CA MET A 202 -11.77 -4.12 2.51
C MET A 202 -11.70 -2.67 2.06
N SER A 203 -10.72 -2.34 1.22
CA SER A 203 -10.52 -1.01 0.66
C SER A 203 -9.98 -1.13 -0.77
N ASN A 204 -10.35 -0.20 -1.66
CA ASN A 204 -9.83 -0.11 -3.01
C ASN A 204 -9.79 1.36 -3.43
N ARG A 205 -8.60 1.92 -3.49
CA ARG A 205 -8.35 3.35 -3.59
C ARG A 205 -7.37 3.67 -4.70
N ALA A 206 -7.54 4.84 -5.28
CA ALA A 206 -6.62 5.40 -6.25
C ALA A 206 -6.20 6.79 -5.78
N ALA A 207 -4.98 7.18 -6.12
CA ALA A 207 -4.47 8.54 -5.98
C ALA A 207 -3.78 8.91 -7.29
N THR A 208 -4.00 10.14 -7.75
CA THR A 208 -3.25 10.72 -8.86
C THR A 208 -1.94 11.27 -8.32
N LEU A 209 -0.85 10.98 -9.01
CA LEU A 209 0.45 11.56 -8.68
C LEU A 209 0.52 12.98 -9.29
N PRO A 210 1.43 13.85 -8.81
CA PRO A 210 1.59 15.21 -9.33
C PRO A 210 2.23 15.26 -10.74
N VAL A 211 2.10 14.17 -11.50
CA VAL A 211 2.59 14.05 -12.87
C VAL A 211 1.51 13.53 -13.78
N ASP A 212 1.54 14.07 -14.99
CA ASP A 212 0.54 13.82 -16.03
C ASP A 212 0.39 12.33 -16.28
N ASP A 213 -0.87 11.89 -16.26
CA ASP A 213 -1.28 10.51 -16.49
C ASP A 213 -0.59 9.46 -15.59
N ALA A 214 -0.06 9.89 -14.44
CA ALA A 214 0.54 9.05 -13.42
C ALA A 214 -0.37 8.90 -12.19
N GLY A 215 -0.35 7.72 -11.58
CA GLY A 215 -1.17 7.45 -10.40
C GLY A 215 -0.78 6.17 -9.71
N VAL A 216 -1.32 5.98 -8.52
CA VAL A 216 -1.19 4.74 -7.76
C VAL A 216 -2.55 4.23 -7.38
N ARG A 217 -2.72 2.92 -7.43
CA ARG A 217 -3.92 2.25 -6.97
C ARG A 217 -3.55 1.18 -5.96
N GLN A 218 -4.21 1.21 -4.81
CA GLN A 218 -4.03 0.24 -3.75
C GLN A 218 -5.34 -0.44 -3.40
N ALA A 219 -5.28 -1.73 -3.10
CA ALA A 219 -6.40 -2.47 -2.57
C ALA A 219 -5.96 -3.30 -1.36
N VAL A 220 -6.77 -3.24 -0.31
CA VAL A 220 -6.60 -4.08 0.88
C VAL A 220 -7.58 -5.23 0.79
N VAL A 221 -7.07 -6.46 0.85
CA VAL A 221 -7.87 -7.68 0.79
C VAL A 221 -7.64 -8.48 2.05
N ARG A 222 -8.73 -8.80 2.75
CA ARG A 222 -8.69 -9.74 3.88
C ARG A 222 -8.66 -11.16 3.34
N ILE A 223 -7.64 -11.90 3.75
CA ILE A 223 -7.47 -13.33 3.50
C ILE A 223 -7.54 -14.05 4.83
N CYS A 224 -8.39 -15.07 4.93
CA CYS A 224 -8.48 -15.94 6.10
C CYS A 224 -8.21 -17.37 5.65
N SER A 225 -7.14 -17.95 6.17
CA SER A 225 -6.64 -19.26 5.71
C SER A 225 -6.00 -20.02 6.85
N ARG A 226 -6.05 -21.34 6.75
CA ARG A 226 -5.22 -22.25 7.55
C ARG A 226 -3.93 -22.51 6.78
N GLN A 227 -2.81 -22.11 7.35
CA GLN A 227 -1.50 -22.13 6.71
C GLN A 227 -0.53 -22.98 7.52
N ARG A 228 0.50 -23.50 6.86
CA ARG A 228 1.59 -24.25 7.46
C ARG A 228 2.93 -23.78 6.90
N LEU A 229 3.91 -23.61 7.78
CA LEU A 229 5.31 -23.36 7.41
C LEU A 229 6.19 -24.47 8.00
N SER A 230 6.74 -25.30 7.14
CA SER A 230 7.65 -26.39 7.49
C SER A 230 9.09 -25.99 7.21
N ARG A 231 9.99 -26.19 8.18
CA ARG A 231 11.44 -26.02 7.98
C ARG A 231 12.10 -27.37 8.08
N TYR A 232 12.90 -27.72 7.08
CA TYR A 232 13.68 -28.94 7.10
C TYR A 232 15.16 -28.59 7.12
N LYS A 233 15.92 -29.34 7.92
CA LYS A 233 17.37 -29.27 7.95
C LYS A 233 17.98 -29.94 6.73
N ALA A 234 19.30 -29.82 6.59
CA ALA A 234 20.07 -30.44 5.50
C ALA A 234 19.96 -31.98 5.47
N ASP A 235 19.70 -32.60 6.63
CA ASP A 235 19.46 -34.04 6.78
C ASP A 235 18.03 -34.46 6.36
N GLY A 236 17.18 -33.52 5.96
CA GLY A 236 15.78 -33.74 5.62
C GLY A 236 14.84 -33.86 6.82
N SER A 237 15.36 -33.79 8.05
CA SER A 237 14.55 -33.82 9.27
C SER A 237 13.79 -32.50 9.46
N LEU A 238 12.54 -32.61 9.94
CA LEU A 238 11.71 -31.46 10.26
C LEU A 238 12.25 -30.77 11.54
N VAL A 239 12.43 -29.45 11.48
CA VAL A 239 12.81 -28.65 12.65
C VAL A 239 11.65 -28.67 13.66
N ALA A 240 11.95 -29.05 14.91
CA ALA A 240 10.96 -29.12 15.97
C ALA A 240 10.26 -27.77 16.18
N GLY A 241 8.93 -27.80 16.32
CA GLY A 241 8.09 -26.60 16.45
C GLY A 241 7.73 -25.93 15.12
N THR A 242 8.02 -26.57 13.98
CA THR A 242 7.58 -26.13 12.64
C THR A 242 6.62 -27.14 12.03
N GLY A 243 5.86 -26.72 11.02
CA GLY A 243 4.89 -27.59 10.33
C GLY A 243 3.53 -27.73 11.02
N GLU A 244 3.26 -26.95 12.06
CA GLU A 244 1.91 -26.86 12.64
C GLU A 244 1.00 -26.01 11.77
N GLU A 245 -0.25 -26.46 11.62
CA GLU A 245 -1.29 -25.69 10.93
C GLU A 245 -1.85 -24.60 11.85
N ARG A 246 -1.84 -23.36 11.37
CA ARG A 246 -2.36 -22.20 12.11
C ARG A 246 -3.42 -21.47 11.30
N ASP A 247 -4.48 -21.04 11.98
CA ASP A 247 -5.48 -20.16 11.39
C ASP A 247 -4.94 -18.72 11.39
N VAL A 248 -4.80 -18.16 10.20
CA VAL A 248 -4.18 -16.86 9.95
C VAL A 248 -5.18 -15.95 9.26
N MET A 249 -5.32 -14.73 9.78
CA MET A 249 -6.09 -13.64 9.17
C MET A 249 -5.16 -12.49 8.82
N GLU A 250 -5.02 -12.22 7.53
CA GLU A 250 -4.10 -11.21 7.00
C GLU A 250 -4.87 -10.20 6.16
N TYR A 251 -4.50 -8.92 6.29
CA TYR A 251 -4.96 -7.85 5.41
C TYR A 251 -3.84 -7.52 4.43
N VAL A 252 -3.86 -8.19 3.29
CA VAL A 252 -2.84 -8.03 2.25
C VAL A 252 -3.13 -6.77 1.45
N VAL A 253 -2.12 -5.92 1.32
CA VAL A 253 -2.17 -4.71 0.52
C VAL A 253 -1.48 -4.99 -0.81
N ILE A 254 -2.25 -4.89 -1.89
CA ILE A 254 -1.71 -4.93 -3.25
C ILE A 254 -1.75 -3.54 -3.85
N GLN A 255 -0.71 -3.22 -4.62
CA GLN A 255 -0.54 -1.94 -5.28
C GLN A 255 -0.28 -2.16 -6.78
N ARG A 256 -0.74 -1.25 -7.61
CA ARG A 256 -0.23 -1.07 -8.97
C ARG A 256 -0.10 0.40 -9.30
N MET A 257 0.84 0.69 -10.19
CA MET A 257 1.08 2.03 -10.68
C MET A 257 0.39 2.23 -12.02
N LEU A 258 -0.01 3.46 -12.27
CA LEU A 258 -0.40 3.97 -13.57
C LEU A 258 0.74 4.87 -14.04
N TRP A 259 1.25 4.59 -15.22
CA TRP A 259 2.28 5.38 -15.87
C TRP A 259 1.86 5.64 -17.32
N GLU A 260 1.91 6.90 -17.77
CA GLU A 260 1.48 7.29 -19.12
C GLU A 260 0.10 6.72 -19.49
N GLY A 261 -0.82 6.70 -18.51
CA GLY A 261 -2.18 6.18 -18.69
C GLY A 261 -2.32 4.66 -18.75
N LYS A 262 -1.24 3.89 -18.56
CA LYS A 262 -1.24 2.42 -18.54
C LYS A 262 -1.03 1.89 -17.13
N GLU A 263 -1.91 0.99 -16.69
CA GLU A 263 -1.75 0.29 -15.41
C GLU A 263 -0.72 -0.82 -15.55
N ASN A 264 0.28 -0.82 -14.66
CA ASN A 264 1.22 -1.91 -14.48
C ASN A 264 0.56 -3.11 -13.77
N ASP A 265 1.31 -4.21 -13.69
CA ASP A 265 0.91 -5.39 -12.94
C ASP A 265 0.70 -5.08 -11.45
N TRP A 266 -0.17 -5.86 -10.82
CA TRP A 266 -0.33 -5.81 -9.37
C TRP A 266 0.90 -6.40 -8.68
N MET A 267 1.35 -5.71 -7.64
CA MET A 267 2.43 -6.12 -6.75
C MET A 267 1.93 -6.13 -5.31
N VAL A 268 2.53 -6.94 -4.45
CA VAL A 268 2.27 -6.93 -3.01
C VAL A 268 3.09 -5.82 -2.38
N TRP A 269 2.41 -4.86 -1.77
CA TRP A 269 3.07 -3.80 -1.00
C TRP A 269 3.44 -4.28 0.40
N GLY A 270 2.55 -5.04 1.04
CA GLY A 270 2.75 -5.56 2.39
C GLY A 270 1.45 -6.02 3.03
N THR A 271 1.45 -6.07 4.36
CA THR A 271 0.26 -6.35 5.17
C THR A 271 -0.08 -5.12 6.02
N THR A 272 -1.33 -5.04 6.48
CA THR A 272 -1.81 -3.97 7.35
C THR A 272 -2.67 -4.53 8.49
N GLU A 273 -3.03 -3.67 9.44
CA GLU A 273 -3.84 -4.02 10.61
C GLU A 273 -5.25 -3.45 10.47
N GLU A 274 -6.13 -3.87 11.36
CA GLU A 274 -7.49 -3.36 11.45
C GLU A 274 -7.48 -1.92 11.95
N THR A 275 -8.37 -1.11 11.38
CA THR A 275 -8.58 0.25 11.89
C THR A 275 -9.44 0.16 13.14
N THR A 276 -8.85 0.49 14.29
CA THR A 276 -9.57 0.62 15.57
C THR A 276 -10.36 1.92 15.60
N LEU A 277 -11.37 2.01 16.47
CA LEU A 277 -12.10 3.25 16.70
C LEU A 277 -11.19 4.37 17.19
N GLU A 278 -10.26 4.05 18.08
CA GLU A 278 -9.27 4.97 18.62
C GLU A 278 -8.44 5.61 17.49
N ALA A 279 -8.00 4.80 16.52
CA ALA A 279 -7.27 5.30 15.35
C ALA A 279 -8.11 6.25 14.49
N ILE A 280 -9.42 6.03 14.39
CA ILE A 280 -10.33 6.95 13.68
C ILE A 280 -10.44 8.27 14.43
N GLU A 281 -10.60 8.25 15.74
CA GLU A 281 -10.74 9.44 16.56
C GLU A 281 -9.46 10.27 16.63
N GLU A 282 -8.31 9.61 16.67
CA GLU A 282 -7.01 10.26 16.52
C GLU A 282 -6.83 10.93 15.17
N ALA A 283 -7.24 10.27 14.08
CA ALA A 283 -7.17 10.84 12.74
C ALA A 283 -8.11 12.05 12.59
N GLU A 284 -9.33 11.98 13.14
CA GLU A 284 -10.28 13.11 13.16
C GLU A 284 -9.72 14.31 13.92
N ARG A 285 -9.12 14.08 15.10
CA ARG A 285 -8.49 15.13 15.90
C ARG A 285 -7.34 15.82 15.17
N LYS A 286 -6.43 15.04 14.58
CA LYS A 286 -5.30 15.56 13.80
C LYS A 286 -5.73 16.34 12.54
N ALA A 287 -6.92 16.09 12.01
CA ALA A 287 -7.44 16.82 10.85
C ALA A 287 -8.10 18.17 11.21
N LEU A 288 -8.39 18.39 12.50
CA LEU A 288 -8.95 19.64 13.02
C LEU A 288 -7.88 20.61 13.53
N GLU A 289 -6.68 20.10 13.81
CA GLU A 289 -5.46 20.87 14.12
C GLU A 289 -4.80 21.42 12.85
#